data_AF-A0A1W9SMQ7-F1
#
_entry.id   AF-A0A1W9SMQ7-F1
#
_cell.length_a   1.000
_cell.length_b   1.000
_cell.length_c   1.000
_cell.angle_alpha   90.00
_cell.angle_beta   90.00
_cell.angle_gamma   90.00
#
_symmetry.space_group_name_H-M   'P 1'
#
loop_
_entity.id
_entity.type
_entity.pdbx_description
1 polymer ?
#
loop_
_entity_poly.entity_id
_entity_poly.type
_entity_poly.pdbx_seq_one_letter_code
_entity_poly.pdbx_strand_id
1 'polypeptide(L)'
;MNLKELKLKVDTIISDLKDNGKFPKENNLIDFKRELNISKEDSNVEIFLMNFGKDIISFSNANGGIILIGIEENKSSDHNYNDIGLNKDNLDILEKVDLNDISQKFEKITKVGVSIDLQSFQISTRKFYYLIIEKNNNILVPIKDFKKYKIYKGEIFYRASSKNEHANKSTADFNRFIQIKANEKSKEFMDIWSKLLPKMVDINPREVLIINPMQNKIYGFNSRDNILSASDIEIDKTKNGVFNVILNAITAGEIGKITTDEGKPLYKIIGEIQSNGDRMFLKSLHKEVEKKVKYKITSLQLKSVILYLKWVNSSTFKVINPSNETINSKFKQFIWIETIDDISRRSRVFFSSSAIPKLVETINQTELHEDIFSKSLELRNRN
;
A
#
# COMPACT_ATOMS: atom_id res chain seq x y z
N MET A 1 7.39 5.80 7.95
CA MET A 1 7.30 5.65 9.42
C MET A 1 5.86 5.88 9.80
N ASN A 2 5.37 5.08 10.75
CA ASN A 2 4.02 5.25 11.29
C ASN A 2 4.02 6.29 12.44
N LEU A 3 2.82 6.73 12.86
CA LEU A 3 2.68 7.72 13.94
C LEU A 3 3.35 7.28 15.25
N LYS A 4 3.31 5.98 15.59
CA LYS A 4 3.91 5.46 16.82
C LYS A 4 5.44 5.59 16.81
N GLU A 5 6.07 5.26 15.70
CA GLU A 5 7.52 5.41 15.51
C GLU A 5 7.94 6.88 15.55
N LEU A 6 7.16 7.76 14.92
CA LEU A 6 7.42 9.20 14.91
C LEU A 6 7.24 9.80 16.32
N LYS A 7 6.24 9.33 17.07
CA LYS A 7 6.01 9.74 18.46
C LYS A 7 7.18 9.39 19.37
N LEU A 8 7.70 8.16 19.29
CA LEU A 8 8.89 7.75 20.05
C LEU A 8 10.12 8.61 19.73
N LYS A 9 10.27 9.01 18.46
CA LYS A 9 11.38 9.89 18.06
C LYS A 9 11.20 11.31 18.57
N VAL A 10 10.01 11.89 18.44
CA VAL A 10 9.78 13.27 18.90
C VAL A 10 9.90 13.36 20.42
N ASP A 11 9.46 12.35 21.17
CA ASP A 11 9.60 12.33 22.63
C ASP A 11 11.08 12.28 23.06
N THR A 12 11.91 11.53 22.34
CA THR A 12 13.38 11.53 22.54
C THR A 12 13.97 12.92 22.25
N ILE A 13 13.57 13.54 21.14
CA ILE A 13 14.04 14.88 20.77
C ILE A 13 13.63 15.93 21.81
N ILE A 14 12.36 15.91 22.25
CA ILE A 14 11.85 16.84 23.25
C ILE A 14 12.57 16.66 24.59
N SER A 15 12.89 15.43 24.97
CA SER A 15 13.66 15.17 26.21
C SER A 15 15.08 15.74 26.10
N ASP A 16 15.78 15.50 24.99
CA ASP A 16 17.14 16.04 24.76
C ASP A 16 17.14 17.59 24.70
N LEU A 17 16.10 18.19 24.13
CA LEU A 17 15.90 19.64 24.13
C LEU A 17 15.71 20.19 25.55
N LYS A 18 14.91 19.52 26.39
CA LYS A 18 14.62 19.95 27.76
C LYS A 18 15.82 19.79 28.68
N ASP A 19 16.50 18.65 28.58
CA ASP A 19 17.50 18.25 29.56
C ASP A 19 18.90 18.75 29.19
N ASN A 20 19.19 18.83 27.88
CA ASN A 20 20.54 19.15 27.39
C ASN A 20 20.59 20.41 26.52
N GLY A 21 19.45 21.03 26.17
CA GLY A 21 19.41 22.19 25.27
C GLY A 21 19.92 21.88 23.86
N LYS A 22 19.92 20.62 23.45
CA LYS A 22 20.48 20.16 22.17
C LYS A 22 19.40 20.07 21.10
N PHE A 23 19.58 20.82 20.02
CA PHE A 23 18.68 20.79 18.88
C PHE A 23 19.19 19.84 17.81
N PRO A 24 18.38 18.88 17.33
CA PRO A 24 18.80 18.02 16.23
C PRO A 24 18.93 18.84 14.96
N LYS A 25 19.90 18.48 14.12
CA LYS A 25 20.08 19.12 12.80
C LYS A 25 18.88 18.83 11.89
N GLU A 26 18.39 19.86 11.20
CA GLU A 26 17.34 19.73 10.20
C GLU A 26 17.71 18.69 9.13
N ASN A 27 16.77 17.81 8.79
CA ASN A 27 17.01 16.73 7.86
C ASN A 27 15.72 16.33 7.11
N ASN A 28 15.75 15.21 6.38
CA ASN A 28 14.59 14.72 5.64
C ASN A 28 13.43 14.24 6.53
N LEU A 29 13.64 14.14 7.84
CA LEU A 29 12.67 13.69 8.83
C LEU A 29 12.25 14.82 9.79
N ILE A 30 13.12 15.79 10.06
CA ILE A 30 12.89 16.85 11.05
C ILE A 30 12.95 18.21 10.37
N ASP A 31 11.95 19.05 10.64
CA ASP A 31 11.86 20.44 10.23
C ASP A 31 11.50 21.35 11.41
N PHE A 32 11.87 22.62 11.34
CA PHE A 32 11.64 23.62 12.39
C PHE A 32 10.88 24.81 11.84
N LYS A 33 9.88 25.27 12.58
CA LYS A 33 9.17 26.52 12.29
C LYS A 33 9.09 27.40 13.52
N ARG A 34 9.29 28.70 13.33
CA ARG A 34 9.19 29.69 14.40
C ARG A 34 7.73 29.93 14.80
N GLU A 35 6.92 30.37 13.85
CA GLU A 35 5.53 30.76 14.07
C GLU A 35 4.72 30.56 12.79
N LEU A 36 3.39 30.55 12.94
CA LEU A 36 2.44 30.51 11.84
C LEU A 36 2.36 31.88 11.17
N ASN A 37 2.27 31.89 9.85
CA ASN A 37 1.79 33.04 9.11
C ASN A 37 0.26 33.13 9.28
N ILE A 38 -0.21 34.12 10.05
CA ILE A 38 -1.61 34.28 10.43
C ILE A 38 -2.25 35.38 9.58
N SER A 39 -3.36 35.05 8.93
CA SER A 39 -4.23 36.00 8.23
C SER A 39 -5.54 36.13 9.00
N LYS A 40 -6.01 37.36 9.23
CA LYS A 40 -7.24 37.62 10.02
C LYS A 40 -8.53 37.21 9.30
N GLU A 41 -8.47 37.06 7.98
CA GLU A 41 -9.63 36.73 7.15
C GLU A 41 -9.82 35.22 6.97
N ASP A 42 -8.84 34.43 7.38
CA ASP A 42 -8.77 33.00 7.13
C ASP A 42 -9.21 32.18 8.34
N SER A 43 -9.89 31.06 8.09
CA SER A 43 -10.23 30.12 9.15
C SER A 43 -8.98 29.39 9.67
N ASN A 44 -9.05 28.84 10.89
CA ASN A 44 -7.93 28.10 11.50
C ASN A 44 -7.41 26.98 10.59
N VAL A 45 -8.30 26.28 9.90
CA VAL A 45 -7.96 25.22 8.93
C VAL A 45 -7.22 25.79 7.72
N GLU A 46 -7.64 26.95 7.20
CA GLU A 46 -6.98 27.61 6.07
C GLU A 46 -5.58 28.11 6.46
N ILE A 47 -5.44 28.69 7.65
CA ILE A 47 -4.15 29.12 8.20
C ILE A 47 -3.23 27.91 8.37
N PHE A 48 -3.73 26.80 8.92
CA PHE A 48 -2.97 25.57 9.06
C PHE A 48 -2.46 25.05 7.71
N LEU A 49 -3.34 24.93 6.71
CA LEU A 49 -2.98 24.46 5.37
C LEU A 49 -2.01 25.41 4.64
N MET A 50 -2.12 26.72 4.85
CA MET A 50 -1.19 27.70 4.29
C MET A 50 0.23 27.52 4.85
N ASN A 51 0.35 27.12 6.12
CA ASN A 51 1.63 26.95 6.79
C ASN A 51 2.26 25.57 6.62
N PHE A 52 1.45 24.52 6.54
CA PHE A 52 1.92 23.12 6.55
C PHE A 52 1.48 22.28 5.36
N GLY A 53 0.55 22.76 4.52
CA GLY A 53 -0.10 21.94 3.49
C GLY A 53 0.90 21.25 2.56
N LYS A 54 1.86 22.03 2.04
CA LYS A 54 2.92 21.51 1.17
C LYS A 54 3.88 20.57 1.91
N ASP A 55 4.25 20.91 3.15
CA ASP A 55 5.15 20.08 3.97
C ASP A 55 4.52 18.73 4.28
N ILE A 56 3.22 18.70 4.62
CA ILE A 56 2.47 17.46 4.89
C ILE A 56 2.49 16.55 3.66
N ILE A 57 2.26 17.08 2.45
CA ILE A 57 2.37 16.30 1.21
C ILE A 57 3.80 15.78 1.04
N SER A 58 4.81 16.65 1.18
CA SER A 58 6.22 16.29 1.03
C SER A 58 6.66 15.18 1.98
N PHE A 59 6.31 15.28 3.26
CA PHE A 59 6.66 14.29 4.28
C PHE A 59 5.88 12.98 4.10
N SER A 60 4.59 13.07 3.79
CA SER A 60 3.74 11.90 3.50
C SER A 60 4.27 11.11 2.31
N ASN A 61 4.72 11.81 1.26
CA ASN A 61 5.36 11.24 0.08
C ASN A 61 6.82 10.85 0.29
N ALA A 62 7.36 10.92 1.51
CA ALA A 62 8.71 10.48 1.84
C ALA A 62 8.63 9.34 2.87
N ASN A 63 9.35 9.48 3.99
CA ASN A 63 9.36 8.50 5.07
C ASN A 63 8.49 8.90 6.27
N GLY A 64 7.64 9.92 6.12
CA GLY A 64 7.02 10.64 7.23
C GLY A 64 7.93 11.75 7.76
N GLY A 65 7.44 12.52 8.72
CA GLY A 65 8.13 13.72 9.20
C GLY A 65 7.70 14.19 10.58
N ILE A 66 8.52 15.06 11.16
CA ILE A 66 8.30 15.76 12.42
C ILE A 66 8.59 17.24 12.16
N ILE A 67 7.63 18.11 12.48
CA ILE A 67 7.81 19.56 12.44
C ILE A 67 7.70 20.09 13.86
N LEU A 68 8.76 20.73 14.36
CA LEU A 68 8.76 21.40 15.67
C LEU A 68 8.45 22.88 15.48
N ILE A 69 7.46 23.39 16.21
CA ILE A 69 6.89 24.73 16.06
C ILE A 69 7.17 25.55 17.32
N GLY A 70 7.69 26.77 17.15
CA GLY A 70 8.17 27.65 18.23
C GLY A 70 9.70 27.77 18.29
N ILE A 71 10.43 27.22 17.31
CA ILE A 71 11.90 27.18 17.29
C ILE A 71 12.41 28.02 16.12
N GLU A 72 13.33 28.94 16.39
CA GLU A 72 13.97 29.78 15.37
C GLU A 72 15.36 29.25 15.02
N GLU A 73 15.62 29.14 13.73
CA GLU A 73 16.96 28.81 13.21
C GLU A 73 17.79 30.09 13.07
N ASN A 74 18.96 30.13 13.71
CA ASN A 74 19.84 31.29 13.72
C ASN A 74 20.86 31.17 12.57
N LYS A 75 20.55 31.79 11.43
CA LYS A 75 21.31 31.65 10.15
C LYS A 75 22.75 32.17 10.18
N SER A 76 23.13 32.94 11.19
CA SER A 76 24.40 33.68 11.26
C SER A 76 25.53 32.93 11.98
N SER A 77 25.21 31.85 12.70
CA SER A 77 26.17 31.01 13.41
C SER A 77 25.90 29.57 13.05
N ASP A 78 26.94 28.75 13.00
CA ASP A 78 26.82 27.34 12.64
C ASP A 78 25.87 26.63 13.62
N HIS A 79 24.60 26.50 13.22
CA HIS A 79 23.58 25.62 13.79
C HIS A 79 23.19 25.89 15.25
N ASN A 80 23.01 27.15 15.63
CA ASN A 80 22.33 27.50 16.88
C ASN A 80 20.83 27.70 16.63
N TYR A 81 20.00 27.02 17.42
CA TYR A 81 18.54 27.19 17.40
C TYR A 81 18.11 27.89 18.69
N ASN A 82 17.14 28.79 18.58
CA ASN A 82 16.58 29.51 19.72
C ASN A 82 15.18 28.97 20.02
N ASP A 83 14.94 28.60 21.28
CA ASP A 83 13.64 28.10 21.76
C ASP A 83 12.69 29.25 22.09
N ILE A 84 12.28 30.06 21.11
CA ILE A 84 11.45 31.27 21.34
C ILE A 84 10.10 30.94 22.00
N GLY A 85 9.49 29.83 21.63
CA GLY A 85 8.11 29.49 22.01
C GLY A 85 7.08 30.20 21.14
N LEU A 86 5.82 29.84 21.33
CA LEU A 86 4.69 30.36 20.58
C LEU A 86 3.94 31.44 21.36
N ASN A 87 3.56 32.50 20.66
CA ASN A 87 2.69 33.55 21.21
C ASN A 87 1.23 33.07 21.31
N LYS A 88 0.38 33.87 21.96
CA LYS A 88 -1.03 33.51 22.19
C LYS A 88 -1.82 33.27 20.90
N ASP A 89 -1.64 34.10 19.88
CA ASP A 89 -2.38 33.98 18.62
C ASP A 89 -2.08 32.65 17.91
N ASN A 90 -0.82 32.21 17.94
CA ASN A 90 -0.40 30.91 17.42
C ASN A 90 -1.03 29.75 18.21
N LEU A 91 -1.01 29.84 19.54
CA LEU A 91 -1.57 28.82 20.42
C LEU A 91 -3.08 28.69 20.22
N ASP A 92 -3.80 29.82 20.16
CA ASP A 92 -5.25 29.87 19.99
C ASP A 92 -5.70 29.24 18.66
N ILE A 93 -4.88 29.34 17.60
CA ILE A 93 -5.14 28.68 16.32
C ILE A 93 -4.89 27.18 16.45
N LEU A 94 -3.70 26.76 16.89
CA LEU A 94 -3.29 25.35 16.95
C LEU A 94 -4.16 24.52 17.91
N GLU A 95 -4.65 25.11 19.00
CA GLU A 95 -5.56 24.46 19.95
C GLU A 95 -6.96 24.21 19.35
N LYS A 96 -7.38 25.04 18.39
CA LYS A 96 -8.71 24.96 17.76
C LYS A 96 -8.73 24.22 16.42
N VAL A 97 -7.59 23.71 15.93
CA VAL A 97 -7.54 22.93 14.70
C VAL A 97 -8.07 21.52 14.95
N ASP A 98 -9.13 21.14 14.25
CA ASP A 98 -9.57 19.74 14.19
C ASP A 98 -8.80 19.00 13.10
N LEU A 99 -8.03 17.98 13.49
CA LEU A 99 -7.25 17.16 12.56
C LEU A 99 -8.12 16.34 11.61
N ASN A 100 -9.36 16.03 11.97
CA ASN A 100 -10.31 15.38 11.07
C ASN A 100 -10.68 16.29 9.89
N ASP A 101 -10.92 17.58 10.16
CA ASP A 101 -11.19 18.57 9.11
C ASP A 101 -9.99 18.74 8.18
N ILE A 102 -8.77 18.71 8.75
CA ILE A 102 -7.53 18.71 7.95
C ILE A 102 -7.47 17.47 7.06
N SER A 103 -7.71 16.28 7.60
CA SER A 103 -7.67 15.04 6.82
C SER A 103 -8.70 15.03 5.68
N GLN A 104 -9.94 15.48 5.95
CA GLN A 104 -10.98 15.64 4.93
C GLN A 104 -10.61 16.67 3.85
N LYS A 105 -9.92 17.76 4.23
CA LYS A 105 -9.37 18.72 3.25
C LYS A 105 -8.32 18.05 2.37
N PHE A 106 -7.44 17.21 2.92
CA PHE A 106 -6.45 16.47 2.14
C PHE A 106 -7.07 15.42 1.20
N GLU A 107 -8.16 14.76 1.60
CA GLU A 107 -8.94 13.92 0.69
C GLU A 107 -9.49 14.71 -0.50
N LYS A 108 -9.95 15.95 -0.28
CA LYS A 108 -10.38 16.83 -1.37
C LYS A 108 -9.22 17.31 -2.26
N ILE A 109 -8.02 17.47 -1.68
CA ILE A 109 -6.82 17.91 -2.41
C ILE A 109 -6.23 16.76 -3.23
N THR A 110 -6.17 15.53 -2.71
CA THR A 110 -5.38 14.43 -3.28
C THR A 110 -6.14 13.12 -3.52
N LYS A 111 -7.42 13.05 -3.16
CA LYS A 111 -8.27 11.83 -3.09
C LYS A 111 -7.84 10.80 -2.03
N VAL A 112 -6.79 11.08 -1.26
CA VAL A 112 -6.28 10.21 -0.21
C VAL A 112 -6.13 11.06 1.07
N GLY A 113 -6.59 10.53 2.20
CA GLY A 113 -6.42 11.18 3.49
C GLY A 113 -4.97 11.16 3.96
N VAL A 114 -4.66 12.03 4.93
CA VAL A 114 -3.37 12.03 5.63
C VAL A 114 -3.57 11.61 7.07
N SER A 115 -2.54 10.96 7.64
CA SER A 115 -2.48 10.61 9.06
C SER A 115 -1.45 11.51 9.72
N ILE A 116 -1.93 12.40 10.59
CA ILE A 116 -1.13 13.41 11.28
C ILE A 116 -1.54 13.47 12.75
N ASP A 117 -0.63 13.89 13.61
CA ASP A 117 -0.91 14.19 15.02
C ASP A 117 -0.19 15.48 15.43
N LEU A 118 -0.87 16.31 16.21
CA LEU A 118 -0.45 17.64 16.60
C LEU A 118 -0.60 17.75 18.12
N GLN A 119 0.51 17.91 18.85
CA GLN A 119 0.45 18.07 20.31
C GLN A 119 1.35 19.19 20.80
N SER A 120 0.98 19.75 21.95
CA SER A 120 1.76 20.77 22.63
C SER A 120 2.81 20.14 23.56
N PHE A 121 3.89 20.88 23.78
CA PHE A 121 4.85 20.60 24.84
C PHE A 121 5.39 21.93 25.40
N GLN A 122 6.06 21.86 26.55
CA GLN A 122 6.53 23.04 27.26
C GLN A 122 8.00 22.89 27.64
N ILE A 123 8.79 23.94 27.41
CA ILE A 123 10.17 24.08 27.91
C ILE A 123 10.17 25.28 28.85
N SER A 124 10.49 25.05 30.13
CA SER A 124 10.33 26.07 31.19
C SER A 124 8.93 26.66 31.20
N THR A 125 8.75 27.94 30.87
CA THR A 125 7.45 28.63 30.81
C THR A 125 6.90 28.79 29.38
N ARG A 126 7.68 28.42 28.36
CA ARG A 126 7.37 28.62 26.94
C ARG A 126 6.65 27.40 26.38
N LYS A 127 5.56 27.64 25.63
CA LYS A 127 4.77 26.59 24.96
C LYS A 127 5.18 26.44 23.51
N PHE A 128 5.20 25.20 23.04
CA PHE A 128 5.59 24.78 21.71
C PHE A 128 4.59 23.75 21.20
N TYR A 129 4.63 23.47 19.91
CA TYR A 129 3.89 22.37 19.31
C TYR A 129 4.82 21.50 18.47
N TYR A 130 4.45 20.25 18.30
CA TYR A 130 5.02 19.41 17.27
C TYR A 130 3.91 18.82 16.40
N LEU A 131 4.18 18.68 15.11
CA LEU A 131 3.33 18.01 14.14
C LEU A 131 4.08 16.78 13.63
N ILE A 132 3.54 15.58 13.86
CA ILE A 132 4.03 14.35 13.24
C ILE A 132 3.16 13.98 12.04
N ILE A 133 3.81 13.55 10.96
CA ILE A 133 3.19 13.27 9.66
C ILE A 133 3.58 11.85 9.27
N GLU A 134 2.61 10.95 9.20
CA GLU A 134 2.85 9.57 8.80
C GLU A 134 3.14 9.44 7.31
N LYS A 135 4.01 8.48 6.96
CA LYS A 135 4.24 8.10 5.57
C LYS A 135 2.95 7.58 4.97
N ASN A 136 2.57 8.08 3.79
CA ASN A 136 1.52 7.46 3.00
C ASN A 136 2.11 6.37 2.10
N ASN A 137 1.39 5.25 1.97
CA ASN A 137 1.76 4.18 1.04
C ASN A 137 1.48 4.55 -0.43
N ASN A 138 0.53 5.47 -0.64
CA ASN A 138 0.24 6.04 -1.94
C ASN A 138 0.99 7.36 -2.12
N ILE A 139 1.38 7.66 -3.36
CA ILE A 139 1.89 9.00 -3.70
C ILE A 139 0.69 9.95 -3.74
N LEU A 140 0.72 10.93 -2.85
CA LEU A 140 -0.24 12.03 -2.78
C LEU A 140 0.03 13.01 -3.93
N VAL A 141 -0.94 13.13 -4.83
CA VAL A 141 -0.89 14.04 -5.98
C VAL A 141 -2.11 14.96 -5.95
N PRO A 142 -1.92 16.30 -5.98
CA PRO A 142 -3.04 17.23 -5.99
C PRO A 142 -3.89 17.10 -7.26
N ILE A 143 -5.21 17.04 -7.11
CA ILE A 143 -6.15 16.90 -8.24
C ILE A 143 -6.61 18.24 -8.82
N LYS A 144 -6.40 19.34 -8.09
CA LYS A 144 -6.79 20.71 -8.44
C LYS A 144 -5.75 21.69 -7.93
N ASP A 145 -5.79 22.92 -8.46
CA ASP A 145 -4.94 24.01 -8.00
C ASP A 145 -5.47 24.61 -6.70
N PHE A 146 -4.59 24.70 -5.71
CA PHE A 146 -4.81 25.38 -4.44
C PHE A 146 -3.72 26.43 -4.22
N LYS A 147 -3.81 27.53 -4.99
CA LYS A 147 -2.80 28.60 -5.05
C LYS A 147 -2.40 29.14 -3.67
N LYS A 148 -3.37 29.28 -2.76
CA LYS A 148 -3.17 29.79 -1.40
C LYS A 148 -2.18 28.96 -0.58
N TYR A 149 -2.16 27.65 -0.82
CA TYR A 149 -1.25 26.72 -0.12
C TYR A 149 0.02 26.42 -0.94
N LYS A 150 0.18 27.07 -2.11
CA LYS A 150 1.26 26.78 -3.08
C LYS A 150 1.29 25.31 -3.51
N ILE A 151 0.11 24.72 -3.68
CA ILE A 151 -0.10 23.34 -4.13
C ILE A 151 -0.80 23.42 -5.50
N TYR A 152 -0.17 22.91 -6.55
CA TYR A 152 -0.75 22.92 -7.90
C TYR A 152 -1.07 21.51 -8.39
N LYS A 153 -2.05 21.42 -9.29
CA LYS A 153 -2.55 20.15 -9.83
C LYS A 153 -1.42 19.37 -10.50
N GLY A 154 -1.32 18.09 -10.16
CA GLY A 154 -0.37 17.17 -10.77
C GLY A 154 1.06 17.27 -10.23
N GLU A 155 1.38 18.23 -9.36
CA GLU A 155 2.72 18.33 -8.78
C GLU A 155 2.96 17.25 -7.73
N ILE A 156 4.13 16.63 -7.80
CA ILE A 156 4.56 15.58 -6.87
C ILE A 156 5.64 16.18 -5.96
N PHE A 157 5.24 16.53 -4.75
CA PHE A 157 6.17 17.00 -3.73
C PHE A 157 6.65 15.85 -2.84
N TYR A 158 7.94 15.85 -2.51
CA TYR A 158 8.53 14.90 -1.57
C TYR A 158 9.63 15.57 -0.74
N ARG A 159 9.96 15.01 0.42
CA ARG A 159 11.05 15.52 1.25
C ARG A 159 12.38 14.88 0.83
N ALA A 160 13.34 15.70 0.41
CA ALA A 160 14.72 15.29 0.16
C ALA A 160 15.68 16.46 0.32
N SER A 161 16.95 16.16 0.65
CA SER A 161 17.97 17.18 0.91
C SER A 161 17.52 18.27 1.91
N SER A 162 16.76 17.88 2.95
CA SER A 162 16.14 18.77 3.95
C SER A 162 15.19 19.82 3.36
N LYS A 163 14.62 19.58 2.17
CA LYS A 163 13.73 20.53 1.49
C LYS A 163 12.55 19.81 0.84
N ASN A 164 11.55 20.60 0.47
CA ASN A 164 10.43 20.11 -0.33
C ASN A 164 10.81 20.16 -1.80
N GLU A 165 11.16 18.99 -2.34
CA GLU A 165 11.55 18.81 -3.72
C GLU A 165 10.33 18.52 -4.60
N HIS A 166 10.41 18.93 -5.86
CA HIS A 166 9.37 18.74 -6.86
C HIS A 166 9.82 17.66 -7.85
N ALA A 167 9.24 16.46 -7.75
CA ALA A 167 9.68 15.29 -8.50
C ALA A 167 9.43 15.42 -10.01
N ASN A 168 8.30 15.96 -10.46
CA ASN A 168 7.93 16.04 -11.88
C ASN A 168 8.21 17.41 -12.52
N LYS A 169 9.22 18.13 -12.02
CA LYS A 169 9.70 19.37 -12.65
C LYS A 169 10.52 19.09 -13.92
N SER A 170 11.32 18.03 -13.90
CA SER A 170 12.15 17.60 -15.02
C SER A 170 12.33 16.07 -15.01
N THR A 171 12.79 15.50 -16.13
CA THR A 171 13.08 14.05 -16.21
C THR A 171 14.17 13.62 -15.20
N ALA A 172 15.17 14.47 -14.95
CA ALA A 172 16.22 14.19 -13.98
C ALA A 172 15.67 14.12 -12.54
N ASP A 173 14.81 15.08 -12.17
CA ASP A 173 14.16 15.12 -10.86
C ASP A 173 13.24 13.91 -10.66
N PHE A 174 12.53 13.52 -11.73
CA PHE A 174 11.61 12.40 -11.68
C PHE A 174 12.38 11.08 -11.54
N ASN A 175 13.45 10.88 -12.30
CA ASN A 175 14.32 9.71 -12.17
C ASN A 175 14.93 9.61 -10.77
N ARG A 176 15.36 10.74 -10.18
CA ARG A 176 15.85 10.78 -8.79
C ARG A 176 14.77 10.37 -7.80
N PHE A 177 13.55 10.87 -7.96
CA PHE A 177 12.41 10.48 -7.12
C PHE A 177 12.09 8.99 -7.25
N ILE A 178 12.05 8.45 -8.47
CA ILE A 178 11.82 7.02 -8.70
C ILE A 178 12.94 6.18 -8.08
N GLN A 179 14.20 6.59 -8.18
CA GLN A 179 15.30 5.90 -7.52
C GLN A 179 15.14 5.88 -5.99
N ILE A 180 14.75 7.01 -5.39
CA ILE A 180 14.46 7.09 -3.96
C ILE A 180 13.31 6.15 -3.59
N LYS A 181 12.23 6.15 -4.39
CA LYS A 181 11.06 5.29 -4.18
C LYS A 181 11.34 3.82 -4.39
N ALA A 182 12.23 3.46 -5.32
CA ALA A 182 12.73 2.10 -5.46
C ALA A 182 13.51 1.71 -4.19
N ASN A 183 14.41 2.56 -3.72
CA ASN A 183 15.22 2.31 -2.52
C ASN A 183 14.40 2.27 -1.22
N GLU A 184 13.21 2.86 -1.19
CA GLU A 184 12.23 2.63 -0.12
C GLU A 184 11.75 1.19 -0.19
N LYS A 185 12.36 0.32 0.63
CA LYS A 185 12.20 -1.15 0.78
C LYS A 185 10.76 -1.69 0.73
N SER A 186 10.03 -1.51 -0.36
CA SER A 186 8.88 -2.30 -0.75
C SER A 186 9.45 -3.50 -1.50
N LYS A 187 9.48 -4.65 -0.82
CA LYS A 187 10.07 -5.90 -1.32
C LYS A 187 9.46 -6.31 -2.67
N GLU A 188 8.16 -6.05 -2.85
CA GLU A 188 7.41 -6.37 -4.06
C GLU A 188 7.67 -5.38 -5.20
N PHE A 189 7.80 -4.08 -4.92
CA PHE A 189 8.11 -3.07 -5.93
C PHE A 189 9.56 -3.22 -6.43
N MET A 190 10.50 -3.51 -5.52
CA MET A 190 11.92 -3.70 -5.86
C MET A 190 12.19 -4.94 -6.72
N ASP A 191 11.47 -6.04 -6.50
CA ASP A 191 11.61 -7.26 -7.31
C ASP A 191 11.09 -7.08 -8.75
N ILE A 192 10.04 -6.27 -8.92
CA ILE A 192 9.47 -5.94 -10.23
C ILE A 192 10.43 -5.06 -11.02
N TRP A 193 10.89 -3.98 -10.41
CA TRP A 193 11.67 -2.96 -11.11
C TRP A 193 13.11 -3.38 -11.38
N SER A 194 13.76 -4.09 -10.46
CA SER A 194 15.14 -4.58 -10.65
C SER A 194 15.28 -5.53 -11.86
N LYS A 195 14.23 -6.29 -12.20
CA LYS A 195 14.21 -7.20 -13.36
C LYS A 195 13.88 -6.50 -14.68
N LEU A 196 13.10 -5.42 -14.64
CA LEU A 196 12.58 -4.73 -15.83
C LEU A 196 13.42 -3.54 -16.28
N LEU A 197 14.06 -2.82 -15.33
CA LEU A 197 14.81 -1.59 -15.61
C LEU A 197 15.88 -1.75 -16.70
N PRO A 198 16.76 -2.77 -16.67
CA PRO A 198 17.80 -2.92 -17.70
C PRO A 198 17.22 -3.00 -19.11
N LYS A 199 16.12 -3.75 -19.28
CA LYS A 199 15.48 -3.94 -20.58
C LYS A 199 14.67 -2.73 -21.05
N MET A 200 14.07 -1.97 -20.13
CA MET A 200 13.39 -0.73 -20.52
C MET A 200 14.37 0.33 -21.02
N VAL A 201 15.55 0.40 -20.43
CA VAL A 201 16.62 1.29 -20.88
C VAL A 201 17.11 0.89 -22.28
N ASP A 202 17.26 -0.40 -22.54
CA ASP A 202 17.66 -0.90 -23.87
C ASP A 202 16.61 -0.63 -24.96
N ILE A 203 15.32 -0.77 -24.63
CA ILE A 203 14.22 -0.59 -25.59
C ILE A 203 13.91 0.90 -25.81
N ASN A 204 14.12 1.74 -24.79
CA ASN A 204 13.76 3.15 -24.76
C ASN A 204 12.36 3.45 -25.34
N PRO A 205 11.30 2.81 -24.82
CA PRO A 205 9.96 2.92 -25.39
C PRO A 205 9.40 4.34 -25.24
N ARG A 206 8.78 4.84 -26.32
CA ARG A 206 8.11 6.16 -26.31
C ARG A 206 6.85 6.18 -25.46
N GLU A 207 6.21 5.04 -25.26
CA GLU A 207 5.02 4.92 -24.43
C GLU A 207 5.11 3.65 -23.60
N VAL A 208 4.75 3.72 -22.33
CA VAL A 208 4.76 2.58 -21.41
C VAL A 208 3.39 2.47 -20.77
N LEU A 209 2.77 1.31 -20.86
CA LEU A 209 1.45 1.07 -20.31
C LEU A 209 1.49 -0.11 -19.34
N ILE A 210 1.17 0.16 -18.08
CA ILE A 210 1.25 -0.76 -16.95
C ILE A 210 -0.18 -1.05 -16.49
N ILE A 211 -0.59 -2.31 -16.55
CA ILE A 211 -1.89 -2.74 -16.06
C ILE A 211 -1.71 -3.39 -14.69
N ASN A 212 -2.38 -2.87 -13.67
CA ASN A 212 -2.49 -3.49 -12.36
C ASN A 212 -3.87 -4.15 -12.20
N PRO A 213 -3.97 -5.47 -12.48
CA PRO A 213 -5.24 -6.18 -12.40
C PRO A 213 -5.74 -6.40 -10.97
N MET A 214 -4.87 -6.33 -9.95
CA MET A 214 -5.33 -6.38 -8.56
C MET A 214 -6.09 -5.12 -8.18
N GLN A 215 -5.59 -3.97 -8.62
CA GLN A 215 -6.14 -2.65 -8.32
C GLN A 215 -7.16 -2.14 -9.34
N ASN A 216 -7.42 -2.87 -10.43
CA ASN A 216 -8.28 -2.42 -11.54
C ASN A 216 -7.81 -1.08 -12.12
N LYS A 217 -6.50 -0.91 -12.25
CA LYS A 217 -5.89 0.35 -12.71
C LYS A 217 -4.99 0.13 -13.90
N ILE A 218 -5.03 1.07 -14.82
CA ILE A 218 -4.07 1.20 -15.91
C ILE A 218 -3.26 2.47 -15.66
N TYR A 219 -1.95 2.38 -15.82
CA TYR A 219 -1.03 3.51 -15.76
C TYR A 219 -0.38 3.63 -17.14
N GLY A 220 -0.60 4.73 -17.85
CA GLY A 220 -0.01 5.02 -19.14
C GLY A 220 0.99 6.16 -19.01
N PHE A 221 2.22 5.95 -19.46
CA PHE A 221 3.27 6.95 -19.58
C PHE A 221 3.48 7.25 -21.06
N ASN A 222 3.34 8.51 -21.45
CA ASN A 222 3.65 8.99 -22.79
C ASN A 222 4.93 9.85 -22.71
N SER A 223 5.99 9.46 -23.41
CA SER A 223 7.29 10.15 -23.39
C SER A 223 7.32 11.43 -24.21
N ARG A 224 6.33 11.66 -25.09
CA ARG A 224 6.19 12.88 -25.89
C ARG A 224 5.60 14.01 -25.05
N ASP A 225 4.59 13.68 -24.25
CA ASP A 225 3.88 14.64 -23.40
C ASP A 225 4.40 14.61 -21.94
N ASN A 226 5.20 13.58 -21.60
CA ASN A 226 5.76 13.32 -20.28
C ASN A 226 4.71 13.18 -19.16
N ILE A 227 3.53 12.68 -19.51
CA ILE A 227 2.37 12.53 -18.61
C ILE A 227 2.21 11.05 -18.25
N LEU A 228 2.22 10.76 -16.95
CA LEU A 228 1.75 9.49 -16.39
C LEU A 228 0.26 9.64 -16.04
N SER A 229 -0.60 9.06 -16.86
CA SER A 229 -2.04 9.03 -16.64
C SER A 229 -2.43 7.71 -15.97
N ALA A 230 -3.31 7.78 -14.98
CA ALA A 230 -3.93 6.60 -14.41
C ALA A 230 -5.42 6.63 -14.69
N SER A 231 -5.98 5.49 -15.12
CA SER A 231 -7.43 5.30 -15.20
C SER A 231 -7.81 4.05 -14.44
N ASP A 232 -8.97 4.12 -13.79
CA ASP A 232 -9.64 2.92 -13.34
C ASP A 232 -10.20 2.20 -14.57
N ILE A 233 -10.09 0.88 -14.59
CA ILE A 233 -10.61 0.02 -15.65
C ILE A 233 -11.41 -1.11 -15.01
N GLU A 234 -12.61 -1.37 -15.53
CA GLU A 234 -13.35 -2.56 -15.14
C GLU A 234 -12.74 -3.77 -15.83
N ILE A 235 -11.95 -4.53 -15.07
CA ILE A 235 -11.35 -5.77 -15.55
C ILE A 235 -12.29 -6.90 -15.18
N ASP A 236 -12.85 -7.56 -16.19
CA ASP A 236 -13.53 -8.84 -16.01
C ASP A 236 -12.52 -9.90 -15.61
N LYS A 237 -12.47 -10.21 -14.30
CA LYS A 237 -11.56 -11.20 -13.70
C LYS A 237 -12.04 -12.64 -13.84
N THR A 238 -13.17 -12.89 -14.53
CA THR A 238 -13.63 -14.25 -14.77
C THR A 238 -12.68 -14.99 -15.71
N LYS A 239 -12.60 -16.33 -15.62
CA LYS A 239 -11.69 -17.14 -16.46
C LYS A 239 -11.87 -16.92 -17.97
N ASN A 240 -13.06 -16.50 -18.39
CA ASN A 240 -13.41 -16.22 -19.79
C ASN A 240 -13.49 -14.72 -20.11
N GLY A 241 -13.17 -13.84 -19.14
CA GLY A 241 -13.14 -12.40 -19.37
C GLY A 241 -12.06 -12.04 -20.38
N VAL A 242 -12.32 -11.02 -21.20
CA VAL A 242 -11.44 -10.58 -22.30
C VAL A 242 -9.99 -10.40 -21.85
N PHE A 243 -9.78 -9.89 -20.63
CA PHE A 243 -8.44 -9.72 -20.06
C PHE A 243 -7.72 -11.06 -19.81
N ASN A 244 -8.41 -12.05 -19.24
CA ASN A 244 -7.84 -13.39 -19.03
C ASN A 244 -7.69 -14.16 -20.35
N VAL A 245 -8.53 -13.92 -21.35
CA VAL A 245 -8.35 -14.46 -22.71
C VAL A 245 -7.08 -13.89 -23.35
N ILE A 246 -6.86 -12.58 -23.24
CA ILE A 246 -5.64 -11.92 -23.72
C ILE A 246 -4.43 -12.42 -22.93
N LEU A 247 -4.49 -12.50 -21.60
CA LEU A 247 -3.41 -13.06 -20.77
C LEU A 247 -3.10 -14.50 -21.15
N ASN A 248 -4.12 -15.35 -21.30
CA ASN A 248 -3.94 -16.76 -21.69
C ASN A 248 -3.36 -16.88 -23.11
N ALA A 249 -3.79 -16.06 -24.07
CA ALA A 249 -3.23 -16.04 -25.42
C ALA A 249 -1.76 -15.58 -25.44
N ILE A 250 -1.43 -14.62 -24.56
CA ILE A 250 -0.08 -14.12 -24.33
C ILE A 250 0.79 -15.19 -23.63
N THR A 251 0.28 -15.87 -22.60
CA THR A 251 0.95 -16.96 -21.85
C THR A 251 1.10 -18.24 -22.68
N ALA A 252 0.15 -18.55 -23.55
CA ALA A 252 0.22 -19.68 -24.48
C ALA A 252 1.18 -19.44 -25.65
N GLY A 253 1.75 -18.23 -25.78
CA GLY A 253 2.64 -17.88 -26.89
C GLY A 253 1.93 -17.83 -28.25
N GLU A 254 0.61 -17.84 -28.29
CA GLU A 254 -0.19 -17.93 -29.51
C GLU A 254 -0.34 -16.58 -30.26
N ILE A 255 0.04 -15.46 -29.64
CA ILE A 255 0.42 -14.26 -30.41
C ILE A 255 1.81 -14.50 -31.04
N GLY A 256 1.82 -15.42 -32.00
CA GLY A 256 2.91 -15.63 -32.93
C GLY A 256 2.97 -14.51 -33.98
N LYS A 257 4.12 -14.44 -34.65
CA LYS A 257 4.46 -13.57 -35.78
C LYS A 257 4.70 -12.11 -35.40
N ILE A 258 5.97 -11.86 -35.06
CA ILE A 258 6.66 -10.59 -35.27
C ILE A 258 6.32 -10.11 -36.69
N THR A 259 5.44 -9.11 -36.80
CA THR A 259 5.26 -8.35 -38.05
C THR A 259 5.98 -7.03 -37.83
N THR A 260 6.82 -6.68 -38.80
CA THR A 260 7.54 -5.39 -38.86
C THR A 260 6.71 -4.35 -39.60
N ASP A 261 5.40 -4.57 -39.78
CA ASP A 261 4.54 -3.66 -40.52
C ASP A 261 4.22 -2.43 -39.68
N GLU A 262 4.43 -1.27 -40.27
CA GLU A 262 4.15 0.03 -39.69
C GLU A 262 2.66 0.13 -39.29
N GLY A 263 2.38 0.53 -38.05
CA GLY A 263 1.02 0.74 -37.54
C GLY A 263 0.40 -0.42 -36.74
N LYS A 264 1.08 -1.55 -36.54
CA LYS A 264 0.61 -2.61 -35.62
C LYS A 264 1.32 -2.53 -34.25
N PRO A 265 0.59 -2.54 -33.12
CA PRO A 265 1.19 -2.48 -31.79
C PRO A 265 1.99 -3.75 -31.47
N LEU A 266 3.23 -3.55 -31.00
CA LEU A 266 4.11 -4.61 -30.52
C LEU A 266 3.70 -5.03 -29.10
N TYR A 267 3.16 -6.23 -28.94
CA TYR A 267 2.90 -6.82 -27.63
C TYR A 267 3.99 -7.85 -27.29
N LYS A 268 4.75 -7.61 -26.22
CA LYS A 268 5.80 -8.53 -25.74
C LYS A 268 5.69 -8.68 -24.23
N ILE A 269 5.63 -9.92 -23.71
CA ILE A 269 5.76 -10.16 -22.28
C ILE A 269 7.21 -9.85 -21.88
N ILE A 270 7.39 -8.89 -20.98
CA ILE A 270 8.72 -8.50 -20.47
C ILE A 270 9.00 -9.14 -19.10
N GLY A 271 7.98 -9.73 -18.46
CA GLY A 271 8.10 -10.60 -17.29
C GLY A 271 6.73 -11.05 -16.74
N GLU A 272 6.70 -12.22 -16.10
CA GLU A 272 5.54 -12.75 -15.38
C GLU A 272 5.97 -13.04 -13.94
N ILE A 273 5.23 -12.55 -12.95
CA ILE A 273 5.37 -13.00 -11.56
C ILE A 273 4.19 -13.92 -11.29
N GLN A 274 4.44 -15.22 -11.36
CA GLN A 274 3.54 -16.19 -10.79
C GLN A 274 3.68 -16.09 -9.27
N SER A 275 2.60 -15.71 -8.59
CA SER A 275 2.46 -16.00 -7.17
C SER A 275 2.52 -17.52 -7.06
N ASN A 276 3.67 -18.08 -6.68
CA ASN A 276 3.90 -19.52 -6.54
C ASN A 276 3.19 -20.10 -5.30
N GLY A 277 1.93 -19.72 -5.11
CA GLY A 277 0.99 -20.44 -4.25
C GLY A 277 -0.32 -20.45 -4.98
N ASP A 278 -0.72 -21.61 -5.47
CA ASP A 278 -2.06 -21.85 -5.99
C ASP A 278 -3.05 -21.60 -4.83
N ARG A 279 -3.58 -20.38 -4.71
CA ARG A 279 -4.37 -19.95 -3.55
C ARG A 279 -5.85 -20.18 -3.84
N MET A 280 -6.42 -21.21 -3.22
CA MET A 280 -7.85 -21.46 -3.32
C MET A 280 -8.56 -21.25 -1.98
N PHE A 281 -9.71 -20.60 -2.04
CA PHE A 281 -10.66 -20.55 -0.93
C PHE A 281 -11.40 -21.89 -0.82
N LEU A 282 -11.90 -22.24 0.37
CA LEU A 282 -12.72 -23.44 0.58
C LEU A 282 -13.89 -23.54 -0.41
N LYS A 283 -14.53 -22.41 -0.76
CA LYS A 283 -15.63 -22.37 -1.74
C LYS A 283 -15.17 -22.73 -3.16
N SER A 284 -13.99 -22.27 -3.55
CA SER A 284 -13.40 -22.60 -4.86
C SER A 284 -12.90 -24.04 -4.90
N LEU A 285 -12.26 -24.50 -3.82
CA LEU A 285 -11.84 -25.89 -3.63
C LEU A 285 -13.05 -26.84 -3.74
N HIS A 286 -14.15 -26.53 -3.04
CA HIS A 286 -15.36 -27.34 -3.08
C HIS A 286 -15.92 -27.45 -4.49
N LYS A 287 -16.04 -26.34 -5.23
CA LYS A 287 -16.49 -26.37 -6.63
C LYS A 287 -15.59 -27.21 -7.53
N GLU A 288 -14.27 -27.11 -7.38
CA GLU A 288 -13.32 -27.86 -8.22
C GLU A 288 -13.26 -29.35 -7.87
N VAL A 289 -13.38 -29.70 -6.58
CA VAL A 289 -13.51 -31.10 -6.14
C VAL A 289 -14.82 -31.68 -6.63
N GLU A 290 -15.93 -30.96 -6.48
CA GLU A 290 -17.27 -31.37 -6.90
C GLU A 290 -17.31 -31.75 -8.39
N LYS A 291 -16.64 -31.00 -9.26
CA LYS A 291 -16.52 -31.32 -10.70
C LYS A 291 -15.84 -32.65 -11.00
N LYS A 292 -14.94 -33.12 -10.13
CA LYS A 292 -14.06 -34.27 -10.39
C LYS A 292 -14.46 -35.54 -9.64
N VAL A 293 -15.30 -35.44 -8.60
CA VAL A 293 -15.80 -36.58 -7.84
C VAL A 293 -17.00 -37.25 -8.51
N LYS A 294 -17.15 -38.56 -8.27
CA LYS A 294 -18.30 -39.36 -8.76
C LYS A 294 -19.57 -39.14 -7.93
N TYR A 295 -19.42 -38.60 -6.72
CA TYR A 295 -20.48 -38.51 -5.72
C TYR A 295 -20.88 -37.06 -5.44
N LYS A 296 -22.13 -36.83 -5.04
CA LYS A 296 -22.58 -35.52 -4.55
C LYS A 296 -21.95 -35.26 -3.19
N ILE A 297 -21.30 -34.11 -3.03
CA ILE A 297 -20.64 -33.72 -1.77
C ILE A 297 -20.97 -32.28 -1.37
N THR A 298 -21.31 -32.09 -0.10
CA THR A 298 -21.52 -30.76 0.50
C THR A 298 -20.22 -30.18 1.06
N SER A 299 -20.22 -28.88 1.33
CA SER A 299 -19.07 -28.20 1.95
C SER A 299 -18.75 -28.71 3.36
N LEU A 300 -19.75 -29.19 4.12
CA LEU A 300 -19.57 -29.82 5.44
C LEU A 300 -18.92 -31.20 5.33
N GLN A 301 -19.37 -32.01 4.37
CA GLN A 301 -18.75 -33.30 4.09
C GLN A 301 -17.29 -33.14 3.63
N LEU A 302 -17.00 -32.12 2.81
CA LEU A 302 -15.62 -31.82 2.41
C LEU A 302 -14.71 -31.49 3.61
N LYS A 303 -15.21 -30.76 4.62
CA LYS A 303 -14.46 -30.53 5.86
C LYS A 303 -14.20 -31.81 6.65
N SER A 304 -15.11 -32.78 6.58
CA SER A 304 -14.97 -34.09 7.22
C SER A 304 -13.85 -34.90 6.56
N VAL A 305 -13.73 -34.83 5.23
CA VAL A 305 -12.59 -35.41 4.49
C VAL A 305 -11.26 -34.75 4.88
N ILE A 306 -11.24 -33.43 5.01
CA ILE A 306 -10.03 -32.67 5.43
C ILE A 306 -9.60 -33.08 6.85
N LEU A 307 -10.56 -33.34 7.75
CA LEU A 307 -10.29 -33.90 9.08
C LEU A 307 -9.74 -35.34 9.00
N TYR A 308 -10.36 -36.20 8.20
CA TYR A 308 -9.93 -37.58 8.00
C TYR A 308 -8.47 -37.67 7.51
N LEU A 309 -8.09 -36.78 6.59
CA LEU A 309 -6.71 -36.64 6.10
C LEU A 309 -5.74 -36.03 7.12
N LYS A 310 -6.21 -35.70 8.33
CA LYS A 310 -5.45 -35.09 9.43
C LYS A 310 -4.83 -33.73 9.10
N TRP A 311 -5.41 -33.02 8.13
CA TRP A 311 -4.97 -31.68 7.73
C TRP A 311 -5.40 -30.61 8.72
N VAL A 312 -6.53 -30.83 9.38
CA VAL A 312 -7.09 -29.99 10.45
C VAL A 312 -7.39 -30.84 11.68
N ASN A 313 -7.45 -30.20 12.85
CA ASN A 313 -7.70 -30.87 14.12
C ASN A 313 -9.20 -30.97 14.47
N SER A 314 -10.08 -30.31 13.72
CA SER A 314 -11.53 -30.32 13.95
C SER A 314 -12.31 -30.15 12.65
N SER A 315 -13.43 -30.87 12.50
CA SER A 315 -14.36 -30.75 11.35
C SER A 315 -15.11 -29.41 11.32
N THR A 316 -15.21 -28.72 12.45
CA THR A 316 -15.90 -27.43 12.59
C THR A 316 -14.97 -26.23 12.52
N PHE A 317 -13.76 -26.39 11.96
CA PHE A 317 -12.79 -25.31 11.92
C PHE A 317 -13.31 -24.04 11.23
N LYS A 318 -12.95 -22.89 11.81
CA LYS A 318 -13.24 -21.57 11.24
C LYS A 318 -12.28 -21.32 10.07
N VAL A 319 -12.83 -20.88 8.94
CA VAL A 319 -12.02 -20.53 7.76
C VAL A 319 -11.49 -19.10 7.88
N ILE A 320 -12.24 -18.23 8.56
CA ILE A 320 -11.90 -16.82 8.83
C ILE A 320 -11.49 -16.72 10.29
N ASN A 321 -10.34 -16.10 10.54
CA ASN A 321 -9.66 -15.99 11.82
C ASN A 321 -9.54 -17.36 12.55
N PRO A 322 -8.97 -18.39 11.91
CA PRO A 322 -8.64 -19.65 12.57
C PRO A 322 -7.61 -19.44 13.70
N SER A 323 -7.68 -20.26 14.75
CA SER A 323 -6.57 -20.38 15.70
C SER A 323 -5.36 -21.04 15.04
N ASN A 324 -4.14 -20.70 15.47
CA ASN A 324 -2.92 -21.31 14.92
C ASN A 324 -2.86 -22.84 15.09
N GLU A 325 -3.58 -23.37 16.09
CA GLU A 325 -3.70 -24.81 16.36
C GLU A 325 -4.72 -25.52 15.44
N THR A 326 -5.38 -24.80 14.54
CA THR A 326 -6.42 -25.38 13.67
C THR A 326 -5.83 -26.29 12.60
N ILE A 327 -4.64 -25.97 12.08
CA ILE A 327 -3.99 -26.69 10.97
C ILE A 327 -2.81 -27.50 11.48
N ASN A 328 -2.69 -28.73 11.00
CA ASN A 328 -1.51 -29.54 11.23
C ASN A 328 -0.36 -29.08 10.32
N SER A 329 0.72 -28.59 10.93
CA SER A 329 1.88 -28.02 10.24
C SER A 329 2.60 -28.99 9.30
N LYS A 330 2.37 -30.30 9.43
CA LYS A 330 2.91 -31.33 8.53
C LYS A 330 2.31 -31.31 7.12
N PHE A 331 1.15 -30.68 6.93
CA PHE A 331 0.43 -30.67 5.65
C PHE A 331 0.38 -29.28 4.98
N LYS A 332 1.37 -28.42 5.27
CA LYS A 332 1.48 -27.06 4.70
C LYS A 332 1.46 -27.00 3.17
N GLN A 333 1.86 -28.09 2.49
CA GLN A 333 1.80 -28.23 1.04
C GLN A 333 0.36 -28.30 0.47
N PHE A 334 -0.64 -28.55 1.32
CA PHE A 334 -2.05 -28.67 0.93
C PHE A 334 -2.91 -27.57 1.55
N ILE A 335 -2.60 -27.14 2.78
CA ILE A 335 -3.42 -26.20 3.55
C ILE A 335 -2.53 -25.32 4.46
N TRP A 336 -2.80 -24.02 4.55
CA TRP A 336 -2.11 -23.12 5.48
C TRP A 336 -2.99 -21.95 5.94
N ILE A 337 -2.56 -21.26 6.99
CA ILE A 337 -3.16 -19.99 7.46
C ILE A 337 -2.26 -18.85 6.98
N GLU A 338 -2.87 -17.83 6.39
CA GLU A 338 -2.19 -16.61 5.96
C GLU A 338 -2.90 -15.39 6.54
N THR A 339 -2.13 -14.40 7.00
CA THR A 339 -2.64 -13.11 7.44
C THR A 339 -2.91 -12.25 6.21
N ILE A 340 -4.17 -11.86 6.01
CA ILE A 340 -4.61 -11.05 4.87
C ILE A 340 -4.41 -9.56 5.16
N ASP A 341 -4.48 -9.17 6.42
CA ASP A 341 -4.34 -7.79 6.88
C ASP A 341 -3.68 -7.77 8.26
N ASP A 342 -2.45 -7.24 8.31
CA ASP A 342 -1.64 -7.13 9.52
C ASP A 342 -2.19 -6.09 10.51
N ILE A 343 -2.99 -5.13 10.03
CA ILE A 343 -3.57 -4.06 10.84
C ILE A 343 -4.83 -4.57 11.56
N SER A 344 -5.71 -5.28 10.85
CA SER A 344 -6.91 -5.90 11.46
C SER A 344 -6.70 -7.30 12.04
N ARG A 345 -5.47 -7.84 11.96
CA ARG A 345 -5.09 -9.22 12.35
C ARG A 345 -6.02 -10.28 11.75
N ARG A 346 -6.56 -10.03 10.56
CA ARG A 346 -7.46 -10.97 9.88
C ARG A 346 -6.65 -12.05 9.20
N SER A 347 -6.81 -13.28 9.66
CA SER A 347 -6.17 -14.46 9.07
C SER A 347 -7.22 -15.35 8.39
N ARG A 348 -6.81 -16.13 7.40
CA ARG A 348 -7.71 -17.04 6.69
C ARG A 348 -6.98 -18.32 6.29
N VAL A 349 -7.75 -19.41 6.19
CA VAL A 349 -7.28 -20.69 5.65
C VAL A 349 -7.28 -20.66 4.12
N PHE A 350 -6.16 -21.05 3.52
CA PHE A 350 -5.97 -21.23 2.09
C PHE A 350 -5.59 -22.68 1.77
N PHE A 351 -5.89 -23.10 0.53
CA PHE A 351 -5.64 -24.44 0.01
C PHE A 351 -4.87 -24.38 -1.29
N SER A 352 -3.99 -25.35 -1.50
CA SER A 352 -3.28 -25.56 -2.77
C SER A 352 -4.13 -26.34 -3.78
N SER A 353 -3.89 -26.19 -5.08
CA SER A 353 -4.49 -27.08 -6.09
C SER A 353 -4.04 -28.54 -5.94
N SER A 354 -2.86 -28.77 -5.36
CA SER A 354 -2.36 -30.11 -5.02
C SER A 354 -3.23 -30.84 -3.99
N ALA A 355 -4.11 -30.13 -3.27
CA ALA A 355 -5.10 -30.76 -2.39
C ALA A 355 -6.24 -31.43 -3.18
N ILE A 356 -6.55 -30.98 -4.41
CA ILE A 356 -7.69 -31.50 -5.19
C ILE A 356 -7.55 -32.99 -5.48
N PRO A 357 -6.42 -33.50 -6.04
CA PRO A 357 -6.29 -34.94 -6.33
C PRO A 357 -6.46 -35.80 -5.09
N LYS A 358 -5.90 -35.40 -3.94
CA LYS A 358 -5.97 -36.17 -2.71
C LYS A 358 -7.40 -36.23 -2.15
N LEU A 359 -8.12 -35.10 -2.20
CA LEU A 359 -9.53 -35.06 -1.79
C LEU A 359 -10.41 -35.88 -2.72
N VAL A 360 -10.19 -35.81 -4.04
CA VAL A 360 -10.96 -36.57 -5.03
C VAL A 360 -10.72 -38.08 -4.88
N GLU A 361 -9.47 -38.50 -4.66
CA GLU A 361 -9.11 -39.90 -4.40
C GLU A 361 -9.88 -40.44 -3.18
N THR A 362 -9.83 -39.73 -2.04
CA THR A 362 -10.51 -40.14 -0.81
C THR A 362 -12.03 -40.15 -0.95
N ILE A 363 -12.63 -39.18 -1.65
CA ILE A 363 -14.09 -39.13 -1.85
C ILE A 363 -14.56 -40.23 -2.81
N ASN A 364 -13.75 -40.63 -3.79
CA ASN A 364 -14.12 -41.66 -4.75
C ASN A 364 -13.93 -43.09 -4.22
N GLN A 365 -13.27 -43.27 -3.08
CA GLN A 365 -13.14 -44.55 -2.39
C GLN A 365 -14.39 -44.86 -1.58
N THR A 366 -15.29 -45.66 -2.15
CA THR A 366 -16.58 -46.03 -1.52
C THR A 366 -16.42 -46.67 -0.14
N GLU A 367 -15.35 -47.45 0.04
CA GLU A 367 -15.03 -48.14 1.31
C GLU A 367 -14.86 -47.15 2.48
N LEU A 368 -14.45 -45.91 2.21
CA LEU A 368 -14.24 -44.88 3.23
C LEU A 368 -15.50 -44.06 3.55
N HIS A 369 -16.62 -44.30 2.87
CA HIS A 369 -17.80 -43.43 3.02
C HIS A 369 -18.46 -43.57 4.38
N GLU A 370 -18.58 -44.79 4.90
CA GLU A 370 -19.13 -45.01 6.23
C GLU A 370 -18.22 -44.45 7.32
N ASP A 371 -16.90 -44.61 7.16
CA ASP A 371 -15.93 -44.09 8.12
C ASP A 371 -15.87 -42.56 8.16
N ILE A 372 -16.02 -41.89 7.00
CA ILE A 372 -15.85 -40.43 6.89
C ILE A 372 -17.19 -39.69 7.05
N PHE A 373 -18.29 -40.26 6.55
CA PHE A 373 -19.58 -39.57 6.45
C PHE A 373 -20.70 -40.24 7.26
N SER A 374 -20.46 -41.43 7.83
CA SER A 374 -21.48 -42.26 8.50
C SER A 374 -22.67 -42.59 7.61
N LYS A 375 -22.47 -42.50 6.29
CA LYS A 375 -23.40 -42.91 5.24
C LYS A 375 -22.69 -42.99 3.89
N SER A 376 -23.15 -43.89 3.05
CA SER A 376 -22.79 -43.94 1.62
C SER A 376 -23.25 -42.68 0.88
N LEU A 377 -22.36 -42.08 0.07
CA LEU A 377 -22.69 -40.89 -0.72
C LEU A 377 -23.50 -41.25 -1.98
N GLU A 378 -24.43 -40.38 -2.37
CA GLU A 378 -25.18 -40.53 -3.60
C GLU A 378 -24.30 -40.32 -4.84
N LEU A 379 -24.46 -41.18 -5.84
CA LEU A 379 -23.86 -40.98 -7.16
C LEU A 379 -24.40 -39.70 -7.82
N ARG A 380 -23.52 -39.00 -8.51
CA ARG A 380 -23.89 -37.83 -9.29
C ARG A 380 -24.43 -38.29 -10.64
N ASN A 381 -25.73 -38.13 -10.88
CA ASN A 381 -26.32 -38.37 -12.20
C ASN A 381 -25.66 -37.44 -13.22
N ARG A 382 -24.95 -38.01 -14.18
CA ARG A 382 -24.44 -37.27 -15.35
C ARG A 382 -25.53 -37.33 -16.42
N ASN A 383 -26.27 -36.24 -16.58
CA ASN A 383 -26.96 -35.93 -17.84
C ASN A 383 -26.02 -35.12 -18.71
#